data_AF-A0A7X1AZZ8-F1
#
_entry.id   AF-A0A7X1AZZ8-F1
#
_cell.length_a   1.000
_cell.length_b   1.000
_cell.length_c   1.000
_cell.angle_alpha   90.00
_cell.angle_beta   90.00
_cell.angle_gamma   90.00
#
_symmetry.space_group_name_H-M   'P 1'
#
loop_
_entity.id
_entity.type
_entity.pdbx_description
1 polymer ?
#
loop_
_entity_poly.entity_id
_entity_poly.type
_entity_poly.pdbx_seq_one_letter_code
_entity_poly.pdbx_strand_id
1 'polypeptide(L)'
;MERTSEFRHYLIGFVLATILTIVPFTLVATVGGIASYVTLVICAILQLIVHLRFFLHLSFKGQQKEDLQLVLFTGFILLIMIGGSVWVLGSLYSRM
;
A
#
# COMPACT_ATOMS: atom_id res chain seq x y z
N MET A 1 -29.79 9.08 -5.91
CA MET A 1 -29.44 7.70 -5.52
C MET A 1 -27.96 7.36 -5.72
N GLU A 2 -27.08 8.33 -6.03
CA GLU A 2 -25.66 8.07 -6.33
C GLU A 2 -24.73 8.07 -5.10
N ARG A 3 -25.16 8.61 -3.95
CA ARG A 3 -24.31 8.65 -2.74
C ARG A 3 -24.05 7.27 -2.13
N THR A 4 -24.96 6.32 -2.27
CA THR A 4 -24.87 5.01 -1.61
C THR A 4 -23.85 4.07 -2.25
N SER A 5 -23.51 4.24 -3.54
CA SER A 5 -22.50 3.41 -4.22
C SER A 5 -21.08 3.76 -3.79
N GLU A 6 -20.82 5.05 -3.55
CA GLU A 6 -19.52 5.56 -3.09
C GLU A 6 -19.22 5.10 -1.66
N PHE A 7 -20.21 5.21 -0.75
CA PHE A 7 -20.07 4.71 0.62
C PHE A 7 -19.85 3.19 0.67
N ARG A 8 -20.49 2.43 -0.23
CA ARG A 8 -20.29 0.97 -0.32
C ARG A 8 -18.89 0.62 -0.77
N HIS A 9 -18.33 1.31 -1.76
CA HIS A 9 -16.93 1.09 -2.18
C HIS A 9 -15.94 1.41 -1.06
N TYR A 10 -16.17 2.52 -0.34
CA TYR A 10 -15.32 2.91 0.78
C TYR A 10 -15.38 1.90 1.93
N LEU A 11 -16.58 1.42 2.28
CA LEU A 11 -16.78 0.36 3.27
C LEU A 11 -16.12 -0.96 2.87
N ILE A 12 -16.23 -1.36 1.60
CA ILE A 12 -15.57 -2.57 1.09
C ILE A 12 -14.05 -2.44 1.17
N GLY A 13 -13.50 -1.30 0.75
CA GLY A 13 -12.06 -1.03 0.87
C GLY A 13 -11.57 -1.04 2.32
N PHE A 14 -12.35 -0.44 3.22
CA PHE A 14 -12.06 -0.41 4.65
C PHE A 14 -12.05 -1.82 5.27
N VAL A 15 -13.04 -2.65 4.94
CA VAL A 15 -13.11 -4.04 5.41
C VAL A 15 -11.94 -4.86 4.84
N LEU A 16 -11.62 -4.70 3.55
CA LEU A 16 -10.52 -5.42 2.91
C LEU A 16 -9.16 -5.05 3.54
N ALA A 17 -8.93 -3.75 3.78
CA ALA A 17 -7.73 -3.25 4.44
C ALA A 17 -7.63 -3.73 5.90
N THR A 18 -8.76 -3.80 6.61
CA THR A 18 -8.83 -4.32 7.98
C THR A 18 -8.43 -5.79 8.02
N ILE A 19 -9.03 -6.62 7.16
CA ILE A 19 -8.72 -8.06 7.09
C ILE A 19 -7.24 -8.27 6.76
N LEU A 20 -6.73 -7.54 5.78
CA LEU A 20 -5.34 -7.65 5.33
C LEU A 20 -4.33 -7.16 6.39
N THR A 21 -4.77 -6.37 7.38
CA THR A 21 -3.95 -5.98 8.55
C THR A 21 -4.01 -7.05 9.66
N ILE A 22 -5.18 -7.64 9.89
CA ILE A 22 -5.36 -8.64 10.96
C ILE A 22 -4.52 -9.88 10.66
N VAL A 23 -4.54 -10.39 9.42
CA VAL A 23 -3.82 -11.60 9.00
C VAL A 23 -2.32 -11.57 9.36
N PRO A 24 -1.53 -10.57 8.93
CA PRO A 24 -0.11 -10.52 9.26
C PRO A 24 0.14 -10.31 10.76
N PHE A 25 -0.68 -9.51 11.45
CA PHE A 25 -0.54 -9.31 12.91
C PHE A 25 -0.76 -10.60 13.70
N THR A 26 -1.78 -11.38 13.34
CA THR A 26 -2.04 -12.67 13.99
C THR A 26 -0.95 -13.69 13.70
N LEU A 27 -0.40 -13.69 12.48
CA LEU A 27 0.69 -14.60 12.08
C LEU A 27 2.00 -14.31 12.82
N VAL A 28 2.35 -13.04 12.97
CA VAL A 28 3.53 -12.62 13.74
C VAL A 28 3.39 -13.00 15.21
N ALA A 29 2.19 -12.84 15.78
CA ALA A 29 1.94 -13.15 17.19
C ALA A 29 1.96 -14.66 17.52
N THR A 30 1.72 -15.53 16.54
CA THR A 30 1.53 -16.98 16.78
C THR A 30 2.69 -17.85 16.34
N VAL A 31 3.28 -17.59 15.17
CA VAL A 31 4.27 -18.49 14.57
C VAL A 31 5.69 -17.95 14.74
N GLY A 32 5.87 -16.63 14.62
CA GLY A 32 7.19 -15.99 14.65
C GLY A 32 8.16 -16.50 13.56
N GLY A 33 9.33 -15.87 13.45
CA GLY A 33 10.40 -16.31 12.54
C GLY A 33 10.32 -15.78 11.10
N ILE A 34 11.21 -16.26 10.25
CA ILE A 34 11.45 -15.70 8.89
C ILE A 34 10.20 -15.75 8.01
N ALA A 35 9.39 -16.81 8.12
CA ALA A 35 8.14 -16.94 7.37
C ALA A 35 7.14 -15.81 7.70
N SER A 36 7.05 -15.40 8.98
CA SER A 36 6.18 -14.30 9.39
C SER A 36 6.65 -12.94 8.83
N TYR A 37 7.96 -12.74 8.73
CA TYR A 37 8.55 -11.54 8.11
C TYR A 37 8.22 -11.43 6.61
N VAL A 38 8.32 -12.54 5.87
CA VAL A 38 7.98 -12.56 4.44
C VAL A 38 6.50 -12.27 4.24
N THR A 39 5.61 -12.89 5.02
CA THR A 39 4.17 -12.62 4.95
C THR A 39 3.84 -11.17 5.32
N LEU A 40 4.50 -10.59 6.32
CA LEU A 40 4.34 -9.18 6.67
C LEU A 40 4.65 -8.24 5.50
N VAL A 41 5.79 -8.44 4.84
CA VAL A 41 6.22 -7.60 3.70
C VAL A 41 5.22 -7.72 2.55
N ILE A 42 4.77 -8.93 2.22
CA ILE A 42 3.77 -9.15 1.17
C ILE A 42 2.44 -8.46 1.52
N CYS A 43 1.96 -8.62 2.76
CA CYS A 43 0.74 -7.96 3.21
C CYS A 43 0.88 -6.43 3.18
N ALA A 44 2.04 -5.87 3.56
CA ALA A 44 2.30 -4.44 3.51
C ALA A 44 2.23 -3.88 2.08
N ILE A 45 2.80 -4.59 1.10
CA ILE A 45 2.72 -4.20 -0.31
C ILE A 45 1.26 -4.26 -0.81
N LEU A 46 0.55 -5.34 -0.50
CA LEU A 46 -0.87 -5.47 -0.86
C LEU A 46 -1.71 -4.37 -0.20
N GLN A 47 -1.41 -4.01 1.04
CA GLN A 47 -2.11 -2.96 1.80
C GLN A 47 -1.93 -1.58 1.16
N LEU A 48 -0.71 -1.28 0.68
CA LEU A 48 -0.41 -0.09 -0.09
C LEU A 48 -1.28 -0.02 -1.35
N ILE A 49 -1.38 -1.12 -2.10
CA ILE A 49 -2.20 -1.19 -3.33
C ILE A 49 -3.69 -0.99 -3.02
N VAL A 50 -4.20 -1.61 -1.95
CA VAL A 50 -5.60 -1.45 -1.51
C VAL A 50 -5.91 0.00 -1.16
N HIS A 51 -5.04 0.69 -0.41
CA HIS A 51 -5.23 2.11 -0.09
C HIS A 51 -5.18 2.99 -1.34
N LEU A 52 -4.22 2.76 -2.24
CA LEU A 52 -4.15 3.51 -3.50
C LEU A 52 -5.39 3.30 -4.38
N ARG A 53 -6.02 2.12 -4.35
CA ARG A 53 -7.22 1.85 -5.15
C ARG A 53 -8.51 2.37 -4.51
N PHE A 54 -8.74 2.06 -3.24
CA PHE A 54 -10.01 2.32 -2.56
C PHE A 54 -10.09 3.70 -1.92
N PHE A 55 -8.99 4.24 -1.39
CA PHE A 55 -8.97 5.56 -0.75
C PHE A 55 -8.62 6.67 -1.72
N LEU A 56 -7.64 6.45 -2.60
CA LEU A 56 -7.25 7.44 -3.60
C LEU A 56 -8.17 7.44 -4.85
N HIS A 57 -9.17 6.54 -4.87
CA HIS A 57 -10.20 6.47 -5.90
C HIS A 57 -9.66 6.50 -7.34
N LEU A 58 -8.59 5.73 -7.59
CA LEU A 58 -7.98 5.59 -8.91
C LEU A 58 -8.97 4.94 -9.88
N SER A 59 -9.70 5.76 -10.63
CA SER A 59 -10.77 5.29 -11.51
C SER A 59 -10.20 4.85 -12.87
N PHE A 60 -10.24 3.55 -13.14
CA PHE A 60 -9.79 2.95 -14.41
C PHE A 60 -10.76 3.18 -15.59
N LYS A 61 -11.83 3.96 -15.40
CA LYS A 61 -12.91 4.11 -16.39
C LYS A 61 -12.81 5.44 -17.15
N GLY A 62 -12.46 5.34 -18.43
CA GLY A 62 -12.89 6.22 -19.52
C GLY A 62 -12.35 7.65 -19.60
N GLN A 63 -12.23 8.38 -18.50
CA GLN A 63 -12.00 9.84 -18.53
C GLN A 63 -10.93 10.37 -17.56
N GLN A 64 -10.44 9.54 -16.62
CA GLN A 64 -9.44 9.91 -15.59
C GLN A 64 -8.06 9.24 -15.80
N LYS A 65 -7.71 8.92 -17.05
CA LYS A 65 -6.41 8.29 -17.36
C LYS A 65 -5.22 9.20 -17.03
N GLU A 66 -5.42 10.51 -17.14
CA GLU A 66 -4.41 11.53 -16.84
C GLU A 66 -4.11 11.59 -15.34
N ASP A 67 -5.14 11.56 -14.49
CA ASP A 67 -4.99 11.48 -13.03
C ASP A 67 -4.27 10.20 -12.59
N LEU A 68 -4.61 9.06 -13.23
CA LEU A 68 -3.91 7.80 -13.01
C LEU A 68 -2.41 7.90 -13.36
N GLN A 69 -2.08 8.55 -14.47
CA GLN A 69 -0.68 8.77 -14.88
C GLN A 69 0.07 9.68 -13.89
N LEU A 70 -0.57 10.75 -13.40
CA LEU A 70 0.02 11.65 -12.41
C LEU A 70 0.29 10.94 -11.07
N VAL A 71 -0.65 10.12 -10.61
CA VAL A 71 -0.47 9.34 -9.36
C VAL A 71 0.62 8.28 -9.53
N LEU A 72 0.66 7.56 -10.65
CA LEU A 72 1.71 6.58 -10.92
C LEU A 72 3.09 7.25 -11.01
N PHE A 73 3.18 8.41 -11.66
CA PHE A 73 4.41 9.19 -11.75
C PHE A 73 4.88 9.67 -10.37
N THR A 74 3.96 10.20 -9.56
CA THR A 74 4.26 10.62 -8.18
C THR A 74 4.70 9.44 -7.32
N GLY A 75 4.02 8.30 -7.40
CA GLY A 75 4.40 7.07 -6.71
C GLY A 75 5.77 6.56 -7.13
N PHE A 76 6.12 6.66 -8.42
CA PHE A 76 7.44 6.30 -8.93
C PHE A 76 8.54 7.21 -8.37
N ILE A 77 8.30 8.52 -8.32
CA ILE A 77 9.23 9.47 -7.68
C ILE A 77 9.42 9.11 -6.19
N LEU A 78 8.33 8.83 -5.47
CA LEU A 78 8.39 8.45 -4.06
C LEU A 78 9.19 7.16 -3.85
N LEU A 79 9.02 6.15 -4.72
CA LEU A 79 9.78 4.91 -4.67
C LEU A 79 11.29 5.18 -4.79
N ILE A 80 11.68 6.01 -5.75
CA ILE A 80 13.09 6.40 -5.94
C ILE A 80 13.60 7.20 -4.75
N MET A 81 12.83 8.18 -4.25
CA MET A 81 13.24 8.98 -3.10
C MET A 81 13.42 8.14 -1.84
N ILE A 82 12.48 7.25 -1.53
CA ILE A 82 12.57 6.38 -0.35
C ILE A 82 13.71 5.38 -0.51
N GLY A 83 13.80 4.70 -1.66
CA GLY A 83 14.86 3.73 -1.94
C GLY A 83 16.25 4.38 -1.89
N GLY A 84 16.40 5.55 -2.53
CA GLY A 84 17.63 6.34 -2.50
C GLY A 84 17.98 6.82 -1.08
N SER A 85 16.99 7.28 -0.31
CA SER A 85 17.22 7.72 1.08
C SER A 85 17.69 6.56 1.96
N VAL A 86 17.03 5.40 1.87
CA VAL A 86 17.43 4.19 2.62
C VAL A 86 18.83 3.74 2.20
N TRP A 87 19.15 3.77 0.90
CA TRP A 87 20.49 3.44 0.41
C TRP A 87 21.56 4.38 0.95
N VAL A 88 21.34 5.70 0.87
CA VAL A 88 22.29 6.71 1.33
C VAL A 88 22.50 6.60 2.84
N LEU A 89 21.42 6.48 3.62
CA LEU A 89 21.50 6.32 5.07
C LEU A 89 22.18 5.01 5.45
N GLY A 90 21.90 3.91 4.76
CA GLY A 90 22.58 2.63 4.98
C GLY A 90 24.08 2.70 4.65
N SER A 91 24.44 3.37 3.56
CA SER A 91 25.84 3.60 3.19
C SER A 91 26.57 4.46 4.21
N LEU A 92 25.93 5.51 4.74
CA LEU A 92 26.49 6.37 5.77
C LEU A 92 26.66 5.62 7.10
N TYR A 93 25.65 4.86 7.51
CA TYR A 93 25.70 4.02 8.72
C TYR A 93 26.83 2.99 8.64
N SER A 94 27.05 2.37 7.49
CA SER A 94 28.15 1.42 7.29
C SER A 94 29.55 2.08 7.29
N ARG A 95 29.63 3.41 7.17
CA ARG A 95 30.89 4.18 7.10
C ARG A 95 31.26 4.87 8.40
N MET A 96 30.33 4.99 9.35
CA MET A 96 30.59 5.44 10.72
C MET A 96 30.93 4.24 11.60
#